data_AF-A0A958UVE9-F1
#
_entry.id   AF-A0A958UVE9-F1
#
_cell.length_a   1.000
_cell.length_b   1.000
_cell.length_c   1.000
_cell.angle_alpha   90.00
_cell.angle_beta   90.00
_cell.angle_gamma   90.00
#
_symmetry.space_group_name_H-M   'P 1'
#
loop_
_entity.id
_entity.type
_entity.pdbx_description
1 polymer ?
#
loop_
_entity_poly.entity_id
_entity_poly.type
_entity_poly.pdbx_seq_one_letter_code
_entity_poly.pdbx_strand_id
1 'polypeptide(L)'
;GFNRGDVCVLVRKNKDGIAVSQYLIEHGIPVVSADTMLLSSSNKVLFIVNFLTLLVQPQNQIVKAEILYYLAHKQGIQDVHSFISSLMPVQDLESFMEKLGVDALSNVKAEQLLNQPLYDVVETLVSCFNLVDSSDAFVQFFMDVVLDFTQKQSNSIKEFLAYFDKKKD
;
A
#
# COMPACT_ATOMS: atom_id res chain seq x y z
N GLY A 1 9.95 -5.07 -31.64
CA GLY A 1 10.74 -4.98 -30.39
C GLY A 1 9.95 -5.60 -29.27
N PHE A 2 10.57 -5.84 -28.11
CA PHE A 2 9.89 -6.35 -26.91
C PHE A 2 9.56 -5.19 -25.96
N ASN A 3 8.40 -5.26 -25.31
CA ASN A 3 8.06 -4.36 -24.22
C ASN A 3 8.74 -4.85 -22.93
N ARG A 4 8.93 -3.94 -21.97
CA ARG A 4 9.53 -4.29 -20.67
C ARG A 4 8.75 -5.39 -19.93
N GLY A 5 7.42 -5.41 -20.06
CA GLY A 5 6.55 -6.45 -19.49
C GLY A 5 6.72 -7.84 -20.13
N ASP A 6 7.39 -7.95 -21.27
CA ASP A 6 7.64 -9.22 -21.95
C ASP A 6 8.92 -9.92 -21.42
N VAL A 7 9.67 -9.27 -20.53
CA VAL A 7 10.98 -9.72 -20.07
C VAL A 7 10.90 -10.21 -18.62
N CYS A 8 11.18 -11.49 -18.41
CA CYS A 8 11.30 -12.10 -17.09
C CYS A 8 12.77 -12.47 -16.82
N VAL A 9 13.29 -12.05 -15.67
CA VAL A 9 14.63 -12.42 -15.18
C VAL A 9 14.48 -13.49 -14.10
N LEU A 10 15.00 -14.69 -14.37
CA LEU A 10 14.99 -15.79 -13.42
C LEU A 10 16.35 -15.92 -12.73
N VAL A 11 16.33 -15.94 -11.39
CA VAL A 11 17.51 -16.11 -10.54
C VAL A 11 17.35 -17.33 -9.64
N ARG A 12 18.48 -17.88 -9.17
CA ARG A 12 18.47 -19.06 -8.30
C ARG A 12 18.31 -18.72 -6.81
N LYS A 13 18.74 -17.54 -6.37
CA LYS A 13 18.68 -17.08 -4.98
C LYS A 13 18.09 -15.68 -4.90
N ASN A 14 17.29 -15.39 -3.87
CA ASN A 14 16.69 -14.06 -3.67
C ASN A 14 17.74 -12.95 -3.66
N LYS A 15 18.86 -13.15 -2.95
CA LYS A 15 19.96 -12.17 -2.91
C LYS A 15 20.47 -11.75 -4.30
N ASP A 16 20.46 -12.66 -5.27
CA ASP A 16 20.90 -12.38 -6.63
C ASP A 16 19.80 -11.58 -7.36
N GLY A 17 18.53 -11.87 -7.07
CA GLY A 17 17.36 -11.10 -7.53
C GLY A 17 17.34 -9.67 -7.02
N ILE A 18 17.67 -9.45 -5.74
CA ILE A 18 17.82 -8.10 -5.16
C ILE A 18 18.90 -7.32 -5.90
N ALA A 19 20.09 -7.91 -6.08
CA ALA A 19 21.20 -7.24 -6.76
C ALA A 19 20.86 -6.86 -8.20
N VAL A 20 20.22 -7.76 -8.96
CA VAL A 20 19.77 -7.46 -10.33
C VAL A 20 18.69 -6.39 -10.36
N SER A 21 17.71 -6.46 -9.45
CA SER A 21 16.62 -5.48 -9.36
C SER A 21 17.16 -4.09 -9.07
N GLN A 22 18.06 -3.98 -8.10
CA GLN A 22 18.69 -2.72 -7.71
C GLN A 22 19.49 -2.11 -8.87
N TYR A 23 20.31 -2.92 -9.54
CA TYR A 23 21.08 -2.47 -10.71
C TYR A 23 20.17 -1.93 -11.82
N LEU A 24 19.08 -2.63 -12.15
CA LEU A 24 18.14 -2.20 -13.18
C LEU A 24 17.42 -0.89 -12.79
N ILE A 25 16.98 -0.76 -11.54
CA ILE A 25 16.35 0.46 -11.02
C ILE A 25 17.31 1.65 -11.09
N GLU A 26 18.58 1.48 -10.70
CA GLU A 26 19.62 2.51 -10.78
C GLU A 26 19.84 3.00 -12.23
N HIS A 27 19.56 2.14 -13.22
CA HIS A 27 19.66 2.46 -14.65
C HIS A 27 18.31 2.89 -15.26
N GLY A 28 17.30 3.21 -14.44
CA GLY A 28 16.00 3.70 -14.89
C GLY A 28 15.12 2.63 -15.54
N ILE A 29 15.40 1.35 -15.26
CA ILE A 29 14.57 0.22 -15.68
C ILE A 29 13.71 -0.21 -14.48
N PRO A 30 12.38 -0.01 -14.54
CA PRO A 30 11.50 -0.45 -13.46
C PRO A 30 11.50 -1.98 -13.40
N VAL A 31 11.69 -2.51 -12.19
CA VAL A 31 11.68 -3.94 -11.90
C VAL A 31 10.59 -4.25 -10.89
N VAL A 32 9.98 -5.41 -11.08
CA VAL A 32 9.04 -6.00 -10.15
C VAL A 32 9.67 -7.30 -9.70
N SER A 33 9.96 -7.43 -8.40
CA SER A 33 10.58 -8.62 -7.84
C SER A 33 9.73 -9.17 -6.71
N ALA A 34 9.97 -10.43 -6.36
CA ALA A 34 9.29 -11.11 -5.29
C ALA A 34 9.77 -10.70 -3.86
N ASP A 35 10.55 -9.62 -3.72
CA ASP A 35 11.09 -9.19 -2.43
C ASP A 35 10.26 -8.05 -1.81
N THR A 36 9.90 -8.24 -0.55
CA THR A 36 9.18 -7.29 0.31
C THR A 36 9.94 -5.98 0.51
N MET A 37 11.27 -6.00 0.48
CA MET A 37 12.09 -4.79 0.56
C MET A 37 11.85 -3.86 -0.65
N LEU A 38 11.71 -4.43 -1.85
CA LEU A 38 11.36 -3.67 -3.06
C LEU A 38 9.93 -3.15 -3.03
N LEU A 39 9.00 -3.90 -2.44
CA LEU A 39 7.63 -3.40 -2.20
C LEU A 39 7.61 -2.14 -1.33
N SER A 40 8.49 -2.05 -0.33
CA SER A 40 8.56 -0.89 0.56
C SER A 40 9.02 0.41 -0.13
N SER A 41 9.54 0.33 -1.37
CA SER A 41 9.89 1.50 -2.19
C SER A 41 8.69 2.08 -2.96
N SER A 42 7.57 1.37 -3.05
CA SER A 42 6.38 1.83 -3.76
C SER A 42 5.50 2.69 -2.84
N ASN A 43 5.29 3.95 -3.21
CA ASN A 43 4.40 4.86 -2.50
C ASN A 43 2.95 4.32 -2.39
N LYS A 44 2.49 3.56 -3.40
CA LYS A 44 1.16 2.94 -3.38
C LYS A 44 1.08 1.81 -2.36
N VAL A 45 2.11 0.97 -2.28
CA VAL A 45 2.17 -0.12 -1.30
C VAL A 45 2.30 0.45 0.11
N LEU A 46 3.16 1.46 0.29
CA LEU A 46 3.30 2.16 1.57
C LEU A 46 1.98 2.79 2.00
N PHE A 47 1.25 3.41 1.07
CA PHE A 47 -0.08 3.94 1.33
C PHE A 47 -1.06 2.87 1.85
N ILE A 48 -1.11 1.69 1.21
CA ILE A 48 -1.95 0.58 1.67
C ILE A 48 -1.55 0.14 3.08
N VAL A 49 -0.26 -0.08 3.33
CA VAL A 49 0.27 -0.50 4.65
C VAL A 49 -0.04 0.54 5.72
N ASN A 50 0.09 1.83 5.41
CA ASN A 50 -0.26 2.92 6.30
C ASN A 50 -1.77 2.93 6.59
N PHE A 51 -2.61 2.69 5.58
CA PHE A 51 -4.05 2.63 5.77
C PHE A 51 -4.45 1.45 6.68
N LEU A 52 -3.88 0.27 6.44
CA LEU A 52 -4.04 -0.89 7.33
C LEU A 52 -3.58 -0.58 8.76
N THR A 53 -2.46 0.13 8.91
CA THR A 53 -1.95 0.57 10.21
C THR A 53 -2.91 1.53 10.89
N LEU A 54 -3.52 2.47 10.15
CA LEU A 54 -4.51 3.40 10.68
C LEU A 54 -5.78 2.68 11.17
N LEU A 55 -6.27 1.68 10.44
CA LEU A 55 -7.43 0.87 10.86
C LEU A 55 -7.21 0.23 12.24
N VAL A 56 -5.97 -0.20 12.50
CA VAL A 56 -5.57 -0.87 13.74
C VAL A 56 -5.14 0.11 14.84
N GLN A 57 -4.58 1.25 14.44
CA GLN A 57 -4.04 2.30 15.31
C GLN A 57 -4.63 3.68 14.91
N PRO A 58 -5.92 3.94 15.17
CA PRO A 58 -6.58 5.17 14.68
C PRO A 58 -5.98 6.47 15.22
N GLN A 59 -5.29 6.39 16.36
CA GLN A 59 -4.65 7.52 17.03
C GLN A 59 -3.22 7.79 16.53
N ASN A 60 -2.71 7.01 15.56
CA ASN A 60 -1.38 7.20 15.01
C ASN A 60 -1.34 8.40 14.06
N GLN A 61 -0.98 9.57 14.60
CA GLN A 61 -0.93 10.83 13.86
C GLN A 61 0.12 10.85 12.75
N ILE A 62 1.21 10.09 12.90
CA ILE A 62 2.27 10.02 11.88
C ILE A 62 1.72 9.32 10.64
N VAL A 63 1.16 8.11 10.82
CA VAL A 63 0.54 7.33 9.73
C VAL A 63 -0.59 8.12 9.07
N LYS A 64 -1.39 8.83 9.86
CA LYS A 64 -2.44 9.70 9.35
C LYS A 64 -1.89 10.82 8.44
N ALA A 65 -0.81 11.48 8.86
CA ALA A 65 -0.15 12.50 8.06
C ALA A 65 0.44 11.92 6.76
N GLU A 66 1.01 10.72 6.79
CA GLU A 66 1.56 10.04 5.60
C GLU A 66 0.45 9.70 4.58
N ILE A 67 -0.71 9.22 5.05
CA ILE A 67 -1.89 8.97 4.20
C ILE A 67 -2.34 10.27 3.52
N LEU A 68 -2.49 11.36 4.29
CA LEU A 68 -2.91 12.65 3.77
C LEU A 68 -1.89 13.23 2.79
N TYR A 69 -0.60 13.10 3.10
CA TYR A 69 0.48 13.55 2.22
C TYR A 69 0.43 12.83 0.87
N TYR A 70 0.27 11.50 0.87
CA TYR A 70 0.13 10.72 -0.36
C TYR A 70 -1.11 11.16 -1.16
N LEU A 71 -2.27 11.32 -0.52
CA LEU A 71 -3.50 11.72 -1.20
C LEU A 71 -3.41 13.12 -1.80
N ALA A 72 -2.81 14.07 -1.10
CA ALA A 72 -2.62 15.42 -1.61
C ALA A 72 -1.83 15.43 -2.92
N HIS A 73 -0.76 14.64 -2.99
CA HIS A 73 0.04 14.53 -4.22
C HIS A 73 -0.72 13.80 -5.33
N LYS A 74 -1.43 12.72 -4.99
CA LYS A 74 -2.23 11.97 -5.96
C LYS A 74 -3.34 12.81 -6.58
N GLN A 75 -3.99 13.66 -5.79
CA GLN A 75 -5.08 14.54 -6.24
C GLN A 75 -4.57 15.87 -6.84
N GLY A 76 -3.26 16.12 -6.84
CA GLY A 76 -2.69 17.37 -7.36
C GLY A 76 -3.02 18.61 -6.52
N ILE A 77 -3.23 18.44 -5.22
CA ILE A 77 -3.52 19.54 -4.29
C ILE A 77 -2.29 20.46 -4.20
N GLN A 78 -2.49 21.75 -4.49
CA GLN A 78 -1.42 22.74 -4.47
C GLN A 78 -0.96 23.09 -3.05
N ASP A 79 -1.91 23.30 -2.13
CA ASP A 79 -1.63 23.62 -0.72
C ASP A 79 -1.74 22.37 0.15
N VAL A 80 -0.68 21.55 0.10
CA VAL A 80 -0.57 20.31 0.88
C VAL A 80 -0.64 20.58 2.39
N HIS A 81 -0.04 21.68 2.85
CA HIS A 81 -0.02 22.01 4.28
C HIS A 81 -1.42 22.30 4.80
N SER A 82 -2.20 23.12 4.09
CA SER A 82 -3.58 23.44 4.49
C SER A 82 -4.49 22.23 4.40
N PHE A 83 -4.34 21.39 3.37
CA PHE A 83 -5.08 20.13 3.26
C PHE A 83 -4.83 19.21 4.47
N ILE A 84 -3.56 18.93 4.78
CA ILE A 84 -3.20 18.11 5.95
C ILE A 84 -3.73 18.76 7.23
N SER A 85 -3.47 20.05 7.43
CA SER A 85 -3.89 20.78 8.65
C SER A 85 -5.39 20.78 8.87
N SER A 86 -6.20 20.73 7.80
CA SER A 86 -7.66 20.68 7.89
C SER A 86 -8.21 19.32 8.34
N LEU A 87 -7.50 18.23 8.05
CA LEU A 87 -7.96 16.85 8.30
C LEU A 87 -7.27 16.20 9.51
N MET A 88 -6.07 16.67 9.88
CA MET A 88 -5.32 16.18 11.04
C MET A 88 -6.10 16.25 12.36
N PRO A 89 -6.89 17.29 12.67
CA PRO A 89 -7.64 17.36 13.93
C PRO A 89 -8.78 16.34 14.07
N VAL A 90 -9.20 15.68 12.99
CA VAL A 90 -10.33 14.73 13.00
C VAL A 90 -9.96 13.42 13.72
N GLN A 91 -10.34 13.26 14.99
CA GLN A 91 -9.92 12.10 15.78
C GLN A 91 -10.71 10.82 15.50
N ASP A 92 -11.96 10.95 15.11
CA ASP A 92 -12.83 9.82 14.78
C ASP A 92 -12.47 9.24 13.40
N LEU A 93 -12.29 7.92 13.33
CA LEU A 93 -11.81 7.25 12.14
C LEU A 93 -12.84 7.28 11.01
N GLU A 94 -14.12 7.08 11.33
CA GLU A 94 -15.20 7.11 10.35
C GLU A 94 -15.31 8.52 9.75
N SER A 95 -15.39 9.54 10.59
CA SER A 95 -15.40 10.95 10.16
C SER A 95 -14.14 11.32 9.36
N PHE A 96 -12.99 10.73 9.67
CA PHE A 96 -11.77 10.94 8.91
C PHE A 96 -11.88 10.32 7.52
N MET A 97 -12.30 9.05 7.42
CA MET A 97 -12.46 8.33 6.15
C MET A 97 -13.48 9.00 5.23
N GLU A 98 -14.61 9.46 5.77
CA GLU A 98 -15.61 10.23 5.01
C GLU A 98 -15.00 11.52 4.41
N LYS A 99 -14.17 12.21 5.19
CA LYS A 99 -13.53 13.48 4.78
C LYS A 99 -12.32 13.32 3.86
N LEU A 100 -11.86 12.09 3.58
CA LEU A 100 -10.80 11.86 2.60
C LEU A 100 -11.22 12.21 1.17
N GLY A 101 -12.52 12.42 0.93
CA GLY A 101 -13.03 12.87 -0.36
C GLY A 101 -12.88 11.82 -1.46
N VAL A 102 -12.93 10.55 -1.07
CA VAL A 102 -12.92 9.41 -1.99
C VAL A 102 -14.34 8.88 -2.05
N ASP A 103 -15.04 9.11 -3.16
CA ASP A 103 -16.45 8.71 -3.35
C ASP A 103 -16.69 7.22 -3.06
N ALA A 104 -15.68 6.39 -3.34
CA ALA A 104 -15.73 4.96 -3.07
C ALA A 104 -15.62 4.61 -1.57
N LEU A 105 -15.11 5.51 -0.73
CA LEU A 105 -15.10 5.35 0.73
C LEU A 105 -16.36 5.87 1.42
N SER A 106 -17.19 6.66 0.74
CA SER A 106 -18.40 7.27 1.34
C SER A 106 -19.39 6.24 1.90
N ASN A 107 -19.33 4.99 1.43
CA ASN A 107 -20.18 3.89 1.89
C ASN A 107 -19.40 2.79 2.63
N VAL A 108 -18.09 2.96 2.86
CA VAL A 108 -17.23 1.96 3.49
C VAL A 108 -16.95 2.38 4.92
N LYS A 109 -17.42 1.57 5.88
CA LYS A 109 -17.17 1.82 7.30
C LYS A 109 -15.88 1.16 7.76
N ALA A 110 -15.14 1.80 8.65
CA ALA A 110 -13.94 1.23 9.26
C ALA A 110 -14.24 -0.10 9.96
N GLU A 111 -15.38 -0.20 10.66
CA GLU A 111 -15.81 -1.45 11.29
C GLU A 111 -16.06 -2.58 10.28
N GLN A 112 -16.56 -2.27 9.08
CA GLN A 112 -16.78 -3.27 8.05
C GLN A 112 -15.45 -3.81 7.53
N LEU A 113 -14.47 -2.93 7.29
CA LEU A 113 -13.12 -3.33 6.88
C LEU A 113 -12.47 -4.22 7.95
N LEU A 114 -12.58 -3.87 9.23
CA LEU A 114 -11.98 -4.66 10.31
C LEU A 114 -12.58 -6.08 10.46
N ASN A 115 -13.80 -6.30 9.95
CA ASN A 115 -14.47 -7.60 10.00
C ASN A 115 -14.33 -8.43 8.70
N GLN A 116 -13.68 -7.88 7.68
CA GLN A 116 -13.41 -8.58 6.42
C GLN A 116 -12.09 -9.36 6.48
N PRO A 117 -11.94 -10.42 5.67
CA PRO A 117 -10.64 -11.04 5.41
C PRO A 117 -9.63 -9.99 4.95
N LEU A 118 -8.39 -10.09 5.44
CA LEU A 118 -7.33 -9.11 5.12
C LEU A 118 -7.17 -8.88 3.61
N TYR A 119 -7.24 -9.94 2.80
CA TYR A 119 -7.12 -9.80 1.35
C TYR A 119 -8.22 -8.91 0.77
N ASP A 120 -9.47 -9.10 1.20
CA ASP A 120 -10.62 -8.31 0.76
C ASP A 120 -10.52 -6.85 1.22
N VAL A 121 -9.96 -6.61 2.42
CA VAL A 121 -9.67 -5.26 2.90
C VAL A 121 -8.68 -4.57 1.96
N VAL A 122 -7.59 -5.24 1.61
CA VAL A 122 -6.58 -4.68 0.70
C VAL A 122 -7.17 -4.45 -0.69
N GLU A 123 -7.96 -5.39 -1.22
CA GLU A 123 -8.63 -5.23 -2.51
C GLU A 123 -9.57 -4.02 -2.51
N THR A 124 -10.34 -3.86 -1.42
CA THR A 124 -11.23 -2.70 -1.23
C THR A 124 -10.42 -1.41 -1.24
N LEU A 125 -9.29 -1.33 -0.55
CA LEU A 125 -8.42 -0.15 -0.57
C LEU A 125 -7.84 0.12 -1.97
N VAL A 126 -7.37 -0.91 -2.67
CA VAL A 126 -6.85 -0.80 -4.04
C VAL A 126 -7.90 -0.24 -4.98
N SER A 127 -9.13 -0.72 -4.87
CA SER A 127 -10.28 -0.28 -5.66
C SER A 127 -10.71 1.14 -5.30
N CYS A 128 -10.99 1.42 -4.02
CA CYS A 128 -11.50 2.70 -3.55
C CYS A 128 -10.56 3.85 -3.89
N PHE A 129 -9.26 3.64 -3.73
CA PHE A 129 -8.27 4.67 -4.03
C PHE A 129 -7.80 4.65 -5.47
N ASN A 130 -8.34 3.80 -6.35
CA ASN A 130 -7.91 3.62 -7.74
C ASN A 130 -6.38 3.52 -7.85
N LEU A 131 -5.78 2.55 -7.15
CA LEU A 131 -4.31 2.40 -7.09
C LEU A 131 -3.74 1.71 -8.34
N VAL A 132 -4.59 1.12 -9.19
CA VAL A 132 -4.20 0.36 -10.39
C VAL A 132 -4.98 0.88 -11.60
N ASP A 133 -4.39 1.81 -12.36
CA ASP A 133 -5.02 2.38 -13.58
C ASP A 133 -4.83 1.53 -14.84
N SER A 134 -3.78 0.71 -14.91
CA SER A 134 -3.44 -0.08 -16.12
C SER A 134 -2.69 -1.38 -15.85
N SER A 135 -1.87 -1.41 -14.80
CA SER A 135 -1.26 -2.58 -14.16
C SER A 135 -0.17 -2.00 -13.27
N ASP A 136 -0.31 -2.11 -11.95
CA ASP A 136 0.76 -1.73 -11.03
C ASP A 136 1.32 -3.00 -10.42
N ALA A 137 2.46 -3.41 -10.93
CA ALA A 137 3.03 -4.69 -10.59
C ALA A 137 3.60 -4.73 -9.16
N PHE A 138 3.90 -3.58 -8.54
CA PHE A 138 4.19 -3.54 -7.10
C PHE A 138 2.93 -3.80 -6.27
N VAL A 139 1.80 -3.17 -6.63
CA VAL A 139 0.52 -3.43 -5.95
C VAL A 139 0.09 -4.88 -6.16
N GLN A 140 0.22 -5.42 -7.38
CA GLN A 140 -0.12 -6.81 -7.67
C GLN A 140 0.76 -7.78 -6.88
N PHE A 141 2.08 -7.55 -6.85
CA PHE A 141 2.95 -8.39 -6.05
C PHE A 141 2.66 -8.26 -4.54
N PHE A 142 2.30 -7.08 -4.06
CA PHE A 142 1.84 -6.90 -2.67
C PHE A 142 0.56 -7.71 -2.38
N MET A 143 -0.41 -7.71 -3.30
CA MET A 143 -1.62 -8.54 -3.19
C MET A 143 -1.27 -10.03 -3.12
N ASP A 144 -0.32 -10.50 -3.93
CA ASP A 144 0.16 -11.89 -3.87
C ASP A 144 0.80 -12.20 -2.51
N VAL A 145 1.60 -11.28 -1.94
CA VAL A 145 2.19 -11.42 -0.60
C VAL A 145 1.12 -11.48 0.49
N VAL A 146 0.09 -10.65 0.38
CA VAL A 146 -1.06 -10.68 1.30
C VAL A 146 -1.79 -12.02 1.21
N LEU A 147 -2.08 -12.50 -0.01
CA LEU A 147 -2.73 -13.78 -0.25
C LEU A 147 -1.92 -14.95 0.32
N ASP A 148 -0.61 -14.95 0.08
CA ASP A 148 0.30 -15.97 0.60
C ASP A 148 0.32 -15.98 2.13
N PHE A 149 0.27 -14.81 2.76
CA PHE A 149 0.19 -14.68 4.21
C PHE A 149 -1.14 -15.20 4.76
N THR A 150 -2.26 -14.84 4.14
CA THR A 150 -3.60 -15.27 4.59
C THR A 150 -3.81 -16.78 4.45
N GLN A 151 -3.20 -17.41 3.44
CA GLN A 151 -3.25 -18.86 3.25
C GLN A 151 -2.35 -19.63 4.23
N LYS A 152 -1.17 -19.08 4.59
CA LYS A 152 -0.14 -19.80 5.34
C LYS A 152 -0.14 -19.50 6.84
N GLN A 153 -0.63 -18.34 7.26
CA GLN A 153 -0.53 -17.87 8.65
C GLN A 153 -1.87 -17.45 9.23
N SER A 154 -2.44 -16.33 8.76
CA SER A 154 -3.55 -15.68 9.44
C SER A 154 -4.24 -14.62 8.59
N ASN A 155 -5.49 -14.31 8.92
CA ASN A 155 -6.25 -13.21 8.32
C ASN A 155 -6.18 -11.90 9.13
N SER A 156 -5.35 -11.83 10.18
CA SER A 156 -5.24 -10.67 11.06
C SER A 156 -4.40 -9.55 10.44
N ILE A 157 -4.97 -8.34 10.33
CA ILE A 157 -4.24 -7.13 9.89
C ILE A 157 -3.02 -6.87 10.79
N LYS A 158 -3.19 -7.01 12.11
CA LYS A 158 -2.10 -6.81 13.09
C LYS A 158 -0.92 -7.74 12.84
N GLU A 159 -1.21 -9.02 12.61
CA GLU A 159 -0.16 -10.03 12.39
C GLU A 159 0.51 -9.85 11.03
N PHE A 160 -0.26 -9.45 10.00
CA PHE A 160 0.31 -9.11 8.70
C PHE A 160 1.25 -7.91 8.78
N LEU A 161 0.87 -6.83 9.49
CA LEU A 161 1.74 -5.67 9.67
C LEU A 161 3.06 -6.04 10.35
N ALA A 162 3.02 -6.88 11.39
CA ALA A 162 4.22 -7.38 12.06
C ALA A 162 5.07 -8.28 11.15
N TYR A 163 4.44 -9.13 10.34
CA TYR A 163 5.11 -9.95 9.35
C TYR A 163 5.79 -9.12 8.25
N PHE A 164 5.09 -8.09 7.76
CA PHE A 164 5.57 -7.22 6.70
C PHE A 164 6.76 -6.37 7.16
N ASP A 165 6.70 -5.85 8.39
CA ASP A 165 7.78 -5.07 9.01
C ASP A 165 9.04 -5.91 9.22
N LYS A 166 8.90 -7.14 9.77
CA LYS A 166 10.01 -8.08 9.94
C LYS A 166 10.71 -8.47 8.63
N LYS A 167 9.98 -8.40 7.51
CA LYS A 167 10.49 -8.74 6.18
C LYS A 167 11.03 -7.53 5.41
N LYS A 168 10.98 -6.34 6.01
CA LYS A 168 11.55 -5.10 5.47
C LYS A 168 13.03 -4.95 5.86
N ASP A 169 13.41 -5.53 7.01
CA ASP A 169 14.78 -5.68 7.50
C ASP A 169 15.50 -6.92 6.92
#